data_AF-A0A396H5Q1-F1
#
_entry.id   AF-A0A396H5Q1-F1
#
_cell.length_a   1.000
_cell.length_b   1.000
_cell.length_c   1.000
_cell.angle_alpha   90.00
_cell.angle_beta   90.00
_cell.angle_gamma   90.00
#
_symmetry.space_group_name_H-M   'P 1'
#
loop_
_entity.id
_entity.type
_entity.pdbx_description
1 polymer ?
#
loop_
_entity_poly.entity_id
_entity_poly.type
_entity_poly.pdbx_seq_one_letter_code
_entity_poly.pdbx_strand_id
1 'polypeptide(L)'
;MVYFSTDLSTLPVSPIPILKSRTADKIHLNFLLFKRPFSEEFMKFCLERFEVGIWTSAKKHNVDGALTFAIGEESKNKLLFVWDQSHCFYCIGMKSMEKKEKPLFFKELKKVWEKVKKGGSYSPSNTLMIDDKAYKSFIDPPNTTIFVKSYDTEDKEDNALDPNGELCEYLKGVAEAEDVQSYVKDNAFGLPPLTSTHPHWSYYTQIFTPQFLNFWSAGK
;
A
#
# COMPACT_ATOMS: atom_id res chain seq x y z
N MET A 1 2.50 13.80 4.40
CA MET A 1 1.44 12.77 4.24
C MET A 1 2.08 11.41 4.08
N VAL A 2 1.52 10.40 4.75
CA VAL A 2 1.89 8.99 4.55
C VAL A 2 0.63 8.23 4.19
N TYR A 3 0.69 7.28 3.27
CA TYR A 3 -0.46 6.39 3.09
C TYR A 3 -0.05 4.94 2.88
N PHE A 4 -0.96 4.05 3.25
CA PHE A 4 -0.71 2.63 3.36
C PHE A 4 -1.56 1.83 2.38
N SER A 5 -0.99 0.76 1.84
CA SER A 5 -1.78 -0.35 1.30
C SER A 5 -2.49 -1.09 2.44
N THR A 6 -3.77 -1.45 2.27
CA THR A 6 -4.49 -2.26 3.28
C THR A 6 -3.89 -3.64 3.48
N ASP A 7 -3.21 -4.16 2.45
CA ASP A 7 -2.52 -5.46 2.52
C ASP A 7 -1.41 -5.48 3.60
N LEU A 8 -1.05 -4.30 4.13
CA LEU A 8 -0.11 -4.16 5.23
C LEU A 8 -0.69 -4.44 6.61
N SER A 9 -2.00 -4.25 6.83
CA SER A 9 -2.61 -4.31 8.16
C SER A 9 -3.63 -5.45 8.32
N THR A 10 -4.16 -5.97 7.23
CA THR A 10 -5.08 -7.12 7.24
C THR A 10 -5.00 -7.89 5.94
N LEU A 11 -5.00 -9.22 6.02
CA LEU A 11 -5.01 -10.09 4.86
C LEU A 11 -6.40 -10.75 4.70
N PRO A 12 -7.18 -10.38 3.68
CA PRO A 12 -8.42 -11.09 3.36
C PRO A 12 -8.12 -12.36 2.56
N VAL A 13 -8.50 -13.52 3.10
CA VAL A 13 -8.30 -14.83 2.49
C VAL A 13 -9.66 -15.45 2.16
N SER A 14 -9.79 -16.00 0.96
CA SER A 14 -10.98 -16.78 0.60
C SER A 14 -11.02 -18.05 1.48
N PRO A 15 -12.20 -18.47 1.98
CA PRO A 15 -12.34 -19.64 2.87
C PRO A 15 -11.79 -20.95 2.30
N ILE A 16 -11.49 -20.98 1.00
CA ILE A 16 -10.91 -22.10 0.28
C ILE A 16 -9.67 -21.60 -0.48
N PRO A 17 -8.48 -22.19 -0.29
CA PRO A 17 -8.17 -23.27 0.65
C PRO A 17 -8.08 -22.77 2.10
N ILE A 18 -8.56 -23.59 3.04
CA ILE A 18 -8.51 -23.35 4.48
C ILE A 18 -7.03 -23.25 4.91
N LEU A 19 -6.66 -22.11 5.50
CA LEU A 19 -5.38 -21.94 6.19
C LEU A 19 -5.32 -22.94 7.36
N LYS A 20 -4.38 -23.89 7.33
CA LYS A 20 -4.44 -25.08 8.22
C LYS A 20 -4.02 -24.80 9.67
N SER A 21 -3.30 -23.72 9.96
CA SER A 21 -2.63 -23.55 11.27
C SER A 21 -3.23 -22.46 12.17
N ARG A 22 -4.00 -21.51 11.62
CA ARG A 22 -4.53 -20.35 12.36
C ARG A 22 -6.01 -20.10 12.07
N THR A 23 -6.78 -19.90 13.13
CA THR A 23 -8.19 -19.47 13.06
C THR A 23 -8.28 -18.00 12.64
N ALA A 24 -9.22 -17.69 11.75
CA ALA A 24 -9.48 -16.31 11.36
C ALA A 24 -9.93 -15.46 12.56
N ASP A 25 -9.43 -14.24 12.65
CA ASP A 25 -9.78 -13.33 13.74
C ASP A 25 -11.20 -12.76 13.55
N LYS A 26 -11.65 -12.63 12.29
CA LYS A 26 -13.02 -12.22 11.93
C LYS A 26 -13.42 -12.81 10.59
N ILE A 27 -14.72 -13.08 10.42
CA ILE A 27 -15.32 -13.38 9.11
C ILE A 27 -16.08 -12.13 8.66
N HIS A 28 -15.82 -11.67 7.43
CA HIS A 28 -16.53 -10.55 6.84
C HIS A 28 -16.91 -10.87 5.39
N LEU A 29 -18.21 -10.83 5.09
CA LEU A 29 -18.77 -11.36 3.85
C LEU A 29 -18.31 -12.83 3.67
N ASN A 30 -17.73 -13.15 2.51
CA ASN A 30 -17.18 -14.47 2.20
C ASN A 30 -15.65 -14.51 2.37
N PHE A 31 -15.06 -13.65 3.22
CA PHE A 31 -13.63 -13.61 3.47
C PHE A 31 -13.31 -13.86 4.95
N LEU A 32 -12.23 -14.60 5.16
CA LEU A 32 -11.54 -14.73 6.44
C LEU A 32 -10.58 -13.55 6.57
N LEU A 33 -10.70 -12.78 7.64
CA LEU A 33 -9.83 -11.65 7.94
C LEU A 33 -8.84 -12.05 9.02
N PHE A 34 -7.57 -11.81 8.74
CA PHE A 34 -6.47 -11.96 9.68
C PHE A 34 -5.88 -10.57 9.93
N LYS A 35 -5.91 -10.14 11.18
CA LYS A 35 -5.34 -8.87 11.61
C LYS A 35 -3.84 -9.03 11.77
N ARG A 36 -3.05 -8.12 11.23
CA ARG A 36 -1.59 -8.11 11.47
C ARG A 36 -1.32 -7.65 12.90
N PRO A 37 -0.39 -8.28 13.63
CA PRO A 37 0.02 -7.80 14.94
C PRO A 37 0.36 -6.30 14.91
N PHE A 38 0.02 -5.59 15.99
CA PHE A 38 0.26 -4.15 16.19
C PHE A 38 -0.44 -3.19 15.21
N SER A 39 -1.36 -3.66 14.35
CA SER A 39 -1.93 -2.82 13.29
C SER A 39 -2.72 -1.59 13.79
N GLU A 40 -3.35 -1.68 14.96
CA GLU A 40 -4.07 -0.54 15.55
C GLU A 40 -3.11 0.47 16.18
N GLU A 41 -2.14 -0.03 16.95
CA GLU A 41 -1.12 0.77 17.61
C GLU A 41 -0.26 1.50 16.58
N PHE A 42 0.14 0.81 15.51
CA PHE A 42 0.82 1.38 14.36
C PHE A 42 0.03 2.50 13.70
N MET A 43 -1.27 2.27 13.47
CA MET A 43 -2.11 3.30 12.84
C MET A 43 -2.26 4.53 13.74
N LYS A 44 -2.39 4.35 15.06
CA LYS A 44 -2.39 5.47 16.03
C LYS A 44 -1.07 6.24 15.98
N PHE A 45 0.06 5.53 16.02
CA PHE A 45 1.40 6.11 15.86
C PHE A 45 1.52 6.96 14.59
N CYS A 46 0.98 6.46 13.46
CA CYS A 46 1.04 7.18 12.19
C CYS A 46 0.14 8.43 12.21
N LEU A 47 -1.08 8.32 12.72
CA LEU A 47 -2.04 9.43 12.80
C LEU A 47 -1.61 10.55 13.73
N GLU A 48 -0.73 10.29 14.70
CA GLU A 48 -0.13 11.32 15.56
C GLU A 48 0.91 12.18 14.83
N ARG A 49 1.51 11.69 13.73
CA ARG A 49 2.68 12.30 13.07
C ARG A 49 2.41 12.70 11.63
N PHE A 50 1.45 12.05 11.00
CA PHE A 50 1.15 12.21 9.59
C PHE A 50 -0.33 12.38 9.35
N GLU A 51 -0.63 13.08 8.29
CA GLU A 51 -1.93 12.91 7.65
C GLU A 51 -1.92 11.60 6.87
N VAL A 52 -2.88 10.72 7.20
CA VAL A 52 -2.87 9.34 6.73
C VAL A 52 -3.97 9.08 5.70
N GLY A 53 -3.58 8.51 4.56
CA GLY A 53 -4.50 7.92 3.59
C GLY A 53 -4.45 6.39 3.60
N ILE A 54 -5.49 5.75 3.08
CA ILE A 54 -5.49 4.32 2.75
C ILE A 54 -5.77 4.16 1.26
N TRP A 55 -4.94 3.38 0.57
CA TRP A 55 -5.16 3.05 -0.84
C TRP A 55 -5.00 1.55 -1.08
N THR A 56 -6.12 0.87 -1.33
CA THR A 56 -6.16 -0.57 -1.56
C THR A 56 -6.45 -0.94 -3.01
N SER A 57 -5.96 -2.12 -3.41
CA SER A 57 -6.36 -2.79 -4.66
C SER A 57 -7.56 -3.72 -4.48
N ALA A 58 -8.26 -3.66 -3.34
CA ALA A 58 -9.50 -4.36 -3.08
C ALA A 58 -10.73 -3.60 -3.63
N LYS A 59 -11.82 -4.33 -3.86
CA LYS A 59 -13.13 -3.75 -4.21
C LYS A 59 -13.72 -3.00 -3.02
N LYS A 60 -14.38 -1.86 -3.27
CA LYS A 60 -15.01 -0.99 -2.25
C LYS A 60 -15.77 -1.75 -1.16
N HIS A 61 -16.62 -2.72 -1.53
CA HIS A 61 -17.44 -3.47 -0.57
C HIS A 61 -16.63 -4.36 0.38
N ASN A 62 -15.38 -4.69 0.06
CA ASN A 62 -14.48 -5.45 0.95
C ASN A 62 -13.67 -4.54 1.87
N VAL A 63 -13.62 -3.23 1.60
CA VAL A 63 -12.72 -2.31 2.30
C VAL A 63 -13.27 -1.92 3.66
N ASP A 64 -14.54 -1.52 3.72
CA ASP A 64 -15.06 -0.79 4.88
C ASP A 64 -14.99 -1.61 6.18
N GLY A 65 -15.50 -2.84 6.16
CA GLY A 65 -15.49 -3.73 7.32
C GLY A 65 -14.12 -4.31 7.64
N ALA A 66 -13.29 -4.58 6.63
CA ALA A 66 -11.93 -5.06 6.82
C ALA A 66 -11.03 -3.96 7.39
N LEU A 67 -11.19 -2.72 6.94
CA LEU A 67 -10.43 -1.57 7.42
C LEU A 67 -10.80 -1.23 8.86
N THR A 68 -12.09 -1.15 9.20
CA THR A 68 -12.51 -0.94 10.60
C THR A 68 -11.94 -2.03 11.51
N PHE A 69 -11.92 -3.29 11.04
CA PHE A 69 -11.32 -4.39 11.77
C PHE A 69 -9.79 -4.28 11.92
N ALA A 70 -9.11 -3.79 10.89
CA ALA A 70 -7.66 -3.67 10.85
C ALA A 70 -7.14 -2.59 11.82
N ILE A 71 -7.79 -1.42 11.84
CA ILE A 71 -7.23 -0.21 12.46
C ILE A 71 -8.14 0.44 13.51
N GLY A 72 -9.32 -0.11 13.74
CA GLY A 72 -10.32 0.45 14.62
C GLY A 72 -11.12 1.59 13.98
N GLU A 73 -12.34 1.81 14.49
CA GLU A 73 -13.26 2.81 13.96
C GLU A 73 -12.77 4.25 14.19
N GLU A 74 -12.18 4.52 15.36
CA GLU A 74 -11.65 5.83 15.70
C GLU A 74 -10.55 6.27 14.72
N SER A 75 -9.57 5.40 14.47
CA SER A 75 -8.46 5.67 13.54
C SER A 75 -8.99 5.84 12.11
N LYS A 76 -9.93 4.98 11.68
CA LYS A 76 -10.53 5.05 10.35
C LYS A 76 -11.21 6.41 10.10
N ASN A 77 -11.87 6.98 11.10
CA ASN A 77 -12.55 8.27 11.00
C ASN A 77 -11.57 9.47 10.90
N LYS A 78 -10.30 9.28 11.27
CA LYS A 78 -9.24 10.30 11.16
C LYS A 78 -8.52 10.28 9.81
N LEU A 79 -8.76 9.29 8.96
CA LEU A 79 -8.12 9.18 7.65
C LEU A 79 -8.49 10.36 6.73
N LEU A 80 -7.52 10.81 5.94
CA LEU A 80 -7.73 11.82 4.88
C LEU A 80 -8.63 11.28 3.78
N PHE A 81 -8.36 10.04 3.35
CA PHE A 81 -9.10 9.35 2.30
C PHE A 81 -8.98 7.84 2.45
N VAL A 82 -9.96 7.14 1.90
CA VAL A 82 -9.93 5.68 1.70
C VAL A 82 -10.22 5.42 0.22
N TRP A 83 -9.21 5.02 -0.53
CA TRP A 83 -9.29 4.71 -1.94
C TRP A 83 -9.26 3.20 -2.17
N ASP A 84 -10.13 2.74 -3.06
CA ASP A 84 -10.24 1.34 -3.47
C ASP A 84 -9.67 1.12 -4.89
N GLN A 85 -9.77 -0.11 -5.40
CA GLN A 85 -9.23 -0.47 -6.71
C GLN A 85 -9.69 0.40 -7.88
N SER A 86 -10.84 1.09 -7.78
CA SER A 86 -11.32 2.02 -8.81
C SER A 86 -10.42 3.24 -9.00
N HIS A 87 -9.58 3.54 -7.99
CA HIS A 87 -8.62 4.63 -8.05
C HIS A 87 -7.27 4.17 -8.64
N CYS A 88 -6.98 2.86 -8.58
CA CYS A 88 -5.78 2.29 -9.19
C CYS A 88 -5.77 2.48 -10.71
N PHE A 89 -4.58 2.63 -11.26
CA PHE A 89 -4.37 2.41 -12.69
C PHE A 89 -4.21 0.91 -12.95
N TYR A 90 -4.73 0.42 -14.07
CA TYR A 90 -4.44 -0.93 -14.55
C TYR A 90 -4.48 -0.97 -16.06
N CYS A 91 -3.68 -1.84 -16.66
CA CYS A 91 -3.69 -2.08 -18.09
C CYS A 91 -4.59 -3.26 -18.43
N ILE A 92 -5.45 -3.10 -19.45
CA ILE A 92 -6.24 -4.21 -19.99
C ILE A 92 -5.26 -5.26 -20.54
N GLY A 93 -5.45 -6.52 -20.15
CA GLY A 93 -4.60 -7.64 -20.56
C GLY A 93 -3.42 -7.95 -19.64
N MET A 94 -3.00 -7.02 -18.77
CA MET A 94 -2.01 -7.31 -17.73
C MET A 94 -2.66 -7.85 -16.46
N LYS A 95 -2.10 -8.93 -15.94
CA LYS A 95 -2.64 -9.68 -14.81
C LYS A 95 -1.61 -9.77 -13.68
N SER A 96 -2.08 -9.83 -12.45
CA SER A 96 -1.21 -10.12 -11.32
C SER A 96 -0.58 -11.50 -11.51
N MET A 97 0.75 -11.58 -11.30
CA MET A 97 1.46 -12.85 -11.35
C MET A 97 1.05 -13.78 -10.18
N GLU A 98 0.56 -13.21 -9.09
CA GLU A 98 0.08 -13.96 -7.90
C GLU A 98 -1.33 -14.51 -8.10
N LYS A 99 -2.21 -13.73 -8.76
CA LYS A 99 -3.59 -14.11 -9.07
C LYS A 99 -3.89 -13.76 -10.52
N LYS A 100 -3.67 -14.73 -11.42
CA LYS A 100 -3.79 -14.58 -12.88
C LYS A 100 -5.14 -14.01 -13.36
N GLU A 101 -6.19 -14.12 -12.57
CA GLU A 101 -7.51 -13.56 -12.88
C GLU A 101 -7.59 -12.04 -12.60
N LYS A 102 -6.80 -11.54 -11.64
CA LYS A 102 -6.82 -10.16 -11.20
C LYS A 102 -6.02 -9.25 -12.13
N PRO A 103 -6.53 -8.05 -12.48
CA PRO A 103 -5.73 -7.03 -13.14
C PRO A 103 -4.46 -6.69 -12.36
N LEU A 104 -3.42 -6.26 -13.07
CA LEU A 104 -2.24 -5.69 -12.45
C LEU A 104 -2.52 -4.22 -12.09
N PHE A 105 -2.61 -3.92 -10.78
CA PHE A 105 -2.92 -2.58 -10.29
C PHE A 105 -1.65 -1.79 -9.95
N PHE A 106 -1.62 -0.53 -10.38
CA PHE A 106 -0.63 0.48 -10.07
C PHE A 106 -1.29 1.64 -9.29
N LYS A 107 -0.53 2.32 -8.45
CA LYS A 107 -1.01 3.39 -7.57
C LYS A 107 -0.26 4.68 -7.88
N GLU A 108 -0.75 5.44 -8.87
CA GLU A 108 -0.14 6.70 -9.30
C GLU A 108 -0.27 7.79 -8.23
N LEU A 109 0.84 8.13 -7.57
CA LEU A 109 0.93 9.18 -6.55
C LEU A 109 0.43 10.54 -7.03
N LYS A 110 0.66 10.86 -8.31
CA LYS A 110 0.19 12.09 -8.93
C LYS A 110 -1.32 12.30 -8.77
N LYS A 111 -2.13 11.23 -8.81
CA LYS A 111 -3.58 11.33 -8.57
C LYS A 111 -3.89 11.82 -7.16
N VAL A 112 -3.11 11.42 -6.17
CA VAL A 112 -3.28 11.86 -4.78
C VAL A 112 -3.02 13.35 -4.69
N TRP A 113 -1.92 13.84 -5.26
CA TRP A 113 -1.55 15.25 -5.28
C TRP A 113 -2.61 16.13 -6.00
N GLU A 114 -3.21 15.60 -7.06
CA GLU A 114 -4.24 16.30 -7.82
C GLU A 114 -5.61 16.29 -7.14
N LYS A 115 -6.02 15.19 -6.49
CA LYS A 115 -7.39 15.00 -6.00
C LYS A 115 -7.57 15.23 -4.50
N VAL A 116 -6.56 14.96 -3.69
CA VAL A 116 -6.64 15.14 -2.23
C VAL A 116 -6.26 16.57 -1.91
N LYS A 117 -7.25 17.36 -1.48
CA LYS A 117 -7.09 18.77 -1.12
C LYS A 117 -7.15 19.02 0.39
N LYS A 118 -7.76 18.08 1.12
CA LYS A 118 -7.81 18.11 2.58
C LYS A 118 -6.40 17.84 3.11
N GLY A 119 -5.90 18.73 3.98
CA GLY A 119 -4.59 18.60 4.64
C GLY A 119 -3.45 19.39 4.01
N GLY A 120 -3.60 19.80 2.74
CA GLY A 120 -2.70 20.74 2.09
C GLY A 120 -2.29 20.31 0.69
N SER A 121 -1.26 20.98 0.16
CA SER A 121 -0.66 20.61 -1.11
C SER A 121 0.31 19.45 -0.91
N TYR A 122 0.11 18.38 -1.67
CA TYR A 122 0.99 17.23 -1.67
C TYR A 122 1.90 17.20 -2.90
N SER A 123 3.09 16.69 -2.71
CA SER A 123 4.17 16.60 -3.69
C SER A 123 5.06 15.39 -3.37
N PRO A 124 5.98 15.02 -4.28
CA PRO A 124 6.99 14.01 -3.97
C PRO A 124 7.76 14.30 -2.67
N SER A 125 8.06 15.58 -2.40
CA SER A 125 8.85 16.02 -1.25
C SER A 125 8.17 15.84 0.12
N ASN A 126 6.85 15.63 0.15
CA ASN A 126 6.11 15.51 1.42
C ASN A 126 5.15 14.31 1.46
N THR A 127 5.30 13.37 0.51
CA THR A 127 4.45 12.19 0.41
C THR A 127 5.28 10.92 0.42
N LEU A 128 4.95 10.00 1.32
CA LEU A 128 5.49 8.65 1.33
C LEU A 128 4.37 7.62 1.15
N MET A 129 4.54 6.71 0.19
CA MET A 129 3.74 5.50 0.10
C MET A 129 4.45 4.32 0.78
N ILE A 130 3.68 3.48 1.45
CA ILE A 130 4.15 2.23 2.05
C ILE A 130 3.31 1.11 1.44
N ASP A 131 3.99 0.18 0.77
CA ASP A 131 3.35 -0.95 0.09
C ASP A 131 4.20 -2.22 0.30
N ASP A 132 3.66 -3.39 -0.03
CA ASP A 132 4.38 -4.67 0.04
C ASP A 132 4.82 -5.17 -1.34
N LYS A 133 4.40 -4.48 -2.42
CA LYS A 133 4.69 -4.86 -3.81
C LYS A 133 5.36 -3.73 -4.58
N ALA A 134 6.64 -3.93 -4.90
CA ALA A 134 7.48 -2.98 -5.64
C ALA A 134 6.86 -2.47 -6.95
N TYR A 135 6.16 -3.34 -7.69
CA TYR A 135 5.60 -2.97 -8.99
C TYR A 135 4.44 -1.95 -8.88
N LYS A 136 3.76 -1.83 -7.73
CA LYS A 136 2.55 -0.98 -7.62
C LYS A 136 2.90 0.52 -7.73
N SER A 137 4.12 0.92 -7.36
CA SER A 137 4.59 2.29 -7.42
C SER A 137 5.51 2.56 -8.62
N PHE A 138 5.55 1.63 -9.57
CA PHE A 138 6.59 1.62 -10.61
C PHE A 138 6.56 2.84 -11.54
N ILE A 139 5.42 3.55 -11.59
CA ILE A 139 5.20 4.75 -12.39
C ILE A 139 5.44 6.05 -11.61
N ASP A 140 5.73 5.95 -10.31
CA ASP A 140 5.90 7.10 -9.45
C ASP A 140 7.34 7.61 -9.46
N PRO A 141 7.58 8.88 -9.07
CA PRO A 141 8.94 9.40 -8.90
C PRO A 141 9.75 8.52 -7.94
N PRO A 142 11.08 8.40 -8.17
CA PRO A 142 11.93 7.58 -7.32
C PRO A 142 11.89 8.07 -5.86
N ASN A 143 12.17 7.16 -4.92
CA ASN A 143 12.27 7.50 -3.50
C ASN A 143 10.98 8.07 -2.87
N THR A 144 9.82 7.81 -3.44
CA THR A 144 8.50 8.18 -2.86
C THR A 144 7.77 7.00 -2.22
N THR A 145 8.34 5.80 -2.31
CA THR A 145 7.75 4.57 -1.78
C THR A 145 8.81 3.74 -1.09
N ILE A 146 8.46 3.18 0.07
CA ILE A 146 9.21 2.11 0.72
C ILE A 146 8.40 0.80 0.64
N PHE A 147 9.10 -0.32 0.60
CA PHE A 147 8.48 -1.63 0.46
C PHE A 147 8.73 -2.49 1.68
N VAL A 148 7.67 -2.89 2.38
CA VAL A 148 7.80 -3.69 3.59
C VAL A 148 7.46 -5.15 3.33
N LYS A 149 7.88 -6.05 4.22
CA LYS A 149 7.53 -7.47 4.14
C LYS A 149 6.00 -7.62 4.11
N SER A 150 5.51 -8.36 3.11
CA SER A 150 4.08 -8.72 3.02
C SER A 150 3.65 -9.50 4.26
N TYR A 151 2.42 -9.29 4.71
CA TYR A 151 1.90 -10.01 5.86
C TYR A 151 1.71 -11.49 5.54
N ASP A 152 2.37 -12.36 6.31
CA ASP A 152 2.16 -13.80 6.30
C ASP A 152 1.43 -14.22 7.58
N THR A 153 0.25 -14.80 7.42
CA THR A 153 -0.60 -15.24 8.53
C THR A 153 -0.01 -16.41 9.32
N GLU A 154 0.96 -17.11 8.75
CA GLU A 154 1.69 -18.23 9.38
C GLU A 154 2.92 -17.74 10.17
N ASP A 155 3.36 -16.49 9.96
CA ASP A 155 4.49 -15.89 10.67
C ASP A 155 4.05 -15.41 12.07
N LYS A 156 4.33 -16.24 13.07
CA LYS A 156 3.95 -15.97 14.47
C LYS A 156 4.77 -14.88 15.13
N GLU A 157 5.92 -14.53 14.55
CA GLU A 157 6.84 -13.52 15.06
C GLU A 157 6.74 -12.21 14.26
N ASP A 158 5.71 -12.03 13.42
CA ASP A 158 5.52 -10.79 12.66
C ASP A 158 5.31 -9.61 13.61
N ASN A 159 6.35 -8.77 13.69
CA ASN A 159 6.38 -7.53 14.43
C ASN A 159 6.63 -6.33 13.50
N ALA A 160 6.34 -6.45 12.21
CA ALA A 160 6.70 -5.43 11.21
C ALA A 160 6.00 -4.08 11.44
N LEU A 161 4.89 -4.09 12.17
CA LEU A 161 4.12 -2.90 12.55
C LEU A 161 4.29 -2.52 14.03
N ASP A 162 5.24 -3.11 14.76
CA ASP A 162 5.49 -2.75 16.16
C ASP A 162 5.81 -1.23 16.26
N PRO A 163 5.12 -0.46 17.11
CA PRO A 163 5.41 0.94 17.38
C PRO A 163 6.85 1.24 17.81
N ASN A 164 7.56 0.25 18.36
CA ASN A 164 8.96 0.33 18.75
C ASN A 164 9.91 -0.35 17.75
N GLY A 165 9.36 -0.84 16.63
CA GLY A 165 10.10 -1.53 15.59
C GLY A 165 10.75 -0.59 14.58
N GLU A 166 11.55 -1.17 13.69
CA GLU A 166 12.37 -0.44 12.73
C GLU A 166 11.56 0.45 11.79
N LEU A 167 10.35 0.02 11.38
CA LEU A 167 9.49 0.82 10.51
C LEU A 167 9.06 2.12 11.20
N CYS A 168 8.66 2.05 12.47
CA CYS A 168 8.25 3.24 13.21
C CYS A 168 9.44 4.16 13.51
N GLU A 169 10.62 3.62 13.82
CA GLU A 169 11.85 4.42 13.92
C GLU A 169 12.18 5.13 12.61
N TYR A 170 12.10 4.42 11.48
CA TYR A 170 12.28 5.01 10.15
C TYR A 170 11.28 6.14 9.89
N LEU A 171 10.01 5.93 10.22
CA LEU A 171 8.96 6.94 10.06
C LEU A 171 9.14 8.15 10.99
N LYS A 172 9.73 8.00 12.18
CA LYS A 172 10.11 9.19 12.97
C LYS A 172 11.07 10.09 12.20
N GLY A 173 12.08 9.52 11.55
CA GLY A 173 12.99 10.31 10.71
C GLY A 173 12.31 10.91 9.47
N VAL A 174 11.34 10.21 8.86
CA VAL A 174 10.51 10.78 7.77
C VAL A 174 9.70 11.98 8.27
N ALA A 175 9.18 11.95 9.50
CA ALA A 175 8.39 13.05 10.06
C ALA A 175 9.22 14.33 10.28
N GLU A 176 10.51 14.19 10.57
CA GLU A 176 11.45 15.30 10.78
C GLU A 176 12.14 15.77 9.48
N ALA A 177 11.99 15.03 8.37
CA ALA A 177 12.64 15.34 7.12
C ALA A 177 12.00 16.55 6.41
N GLU A 178 12.83 17.49 5.95
CA GLU A 178 12.37 18.60 5.09
C GLU A 178 11.92 18.11 3.70
N ASP A 179 12.56 17.05 3.19
CA ASP A 179 12.26 16.43 1.90
C ASP A 179 12.26 14.90 2.02
N VAL A 180 11.09 14.30 1.82
CA VAL A 180 10.86 12.86 1.92
C VAL A 180 11.70 12.09 0.88
N GLN A 181 11.81 12.59 -0.35
CA GLN A 181 12.57 11.88 -1.39
C GLN A 181 14.04 11.77 -1.06
N SER A 182 14.65 12.85 -0.58
CA SER A 182 16.04 12.89 -0.15
C SER A 182 16.25 11.97 1.05
N TYR A 183 15.35 12.01 2.04
CA TYR A 183 15.41 11.12 3.18
C TYR A 183 15.36 9.63 2.77
N VAL A 184 14.41 9.24 1.92
CA VAL A 184 14.27 7.86 1.44
C VAL A 184 15.45 7.42 0.57
N LYS A 185 16.05 8.35 -0.17
CA LYS A 185 17.25 8.07 -0.97
C LYS A 185 18.45 7.76 -0.08
N ASP A 186 18.64 8.54 0.97
CA ASP A 186 19.82 8.44 1.85
C ASP A 186 19.64 7.37 2.94
N ASN A 187 18.39 6.97 3.22
CA ASN A 187 18.02 5.97 4.21
C ASN A 187 17.17 4.89 3.55
N ALA A 188 17.80 3.91 2.89
CA ALA A 188 17.07 2.80 2.29
C ALA A 188 16.36 1.95 3.38
N PHE A 189 15.08 1.63 3.17
CA PHE A 189 14.30 0.82 4.10
C PHE A 189 13.51 -0.29 3.38
N GLY A 190 13.55 -1.50 3.94
CA GLY A 190 12.77 -2.64 3.47
C GLY A 190 13.30 -3.27 2.18
N LEU A 191 12.37 -3.75 1.33
CA LEU A 191 12.68 -4.42 0.07
C LEU A 191 13.11 -3.41 -1.01
N PRO A 192 14.00 -3.80 -1.93
CA PRO A 192 14.45 -2.91 -3.00
C PRO A 192 13.32 -2.57 -3.98
N PRO A 193 13.36 -1.39 -4.62
CA PRO A 193 12.45 -1.04 -5.70
C PRO A 193 12.61 -1.99 -6.90
N LEU A 194 11.62 -2.00 -7.77
CA LEU A 194 11.70 -2.73 -9.03
C LEU A 194 12.76 -2.09 -9.93
N THR A 195 13.78 -2.84 -10.31
CA THR A 195 14.85 -2.41 -11.22
C THR A 195 14.94 -3.30 -12.46
N SER A 196 15.74 -2.88 -13.44
CA SER A 196 15.99 -3.63 -14.68
C SER A 196 16.59 -5.03 -14.48
N THR A 197 17.11 -5.33 -13.29
CA THR A 197 17.62 -6.65 -12.94
C THR A 197 16.53 -7.63 -12.49
N HIS A 198 15.29 -7.17 -12.33
CA HIS A 198 14.19 -8.04 -11.91
C HIS A 198 13.87 -9.09 -13.01
N PRO A 199 13.68 -10.39 -12.67
CA PRO A 199 13.43 -11.45 -13.66
C PRO A 199 12.22 -11.21 -14.57
N HIS A 200 11.23 -10.47 -14.05
CA HIS A 200 10.01 -10.10 -14.77
C HIS A 200 9.97 -8.62 -15.16
N TRP A 201 11.13 -7.94 -15.25
CA TRP A 201 11.20 -6.53 -15.62
C TRP A 201 10.42 -6.22 -16.91
N SER A 202 10.66 -7.02 -17.96
CA SER A 202 9.99 -6.89 -19.27
C SER A 202 8.47 -7.00 -19.18
N TYR A 203 7.94 -7.74 -18.19
CA TYR A 203 6.50 -7.84 -17.95
C TYR A 203 5.95 -6.53 -17.40
N TYR A 204 6.58 -5.97 -16.36
CA TYR A 204 6.12 -4.75 -15.71
C TYR A 204 6.31 -3.51 -16.60
N THR A 205 7.32 -3.48 -17.47
CA THR A 205 7.58 -2.35 -18.37
C THR A 205 6.71 -2.30 -19.63
N GLN A 206 5.84 -3.29 -19.86
CA GLN A 206 4.95 -3.26 -21.04
C GLN A 206 4.07 -2.00 -21.06
N ILE A 207 3.75 -1.46 -19.89
CA ILE A 207 2.97 -0.22 -19.70
C ILE A 207 3.58 1.02 -20.39
N PHE A 208 4.89 0.99 -20.68
CA PHE A 208 5.61 2.11 -21.31
C PHE A 208 5.76 1.97 -22.82
N THR A 209 5.22 0.92 -23.44
CA THR A 209 5.27 0.83 -24.91
C THR A 209 4.40 1.91 -25.55
N PRO A 210 4.72 2.38 -26.77
CA PRO A 210 3.98 3.45 -27.44
C PRO A 210 2.47 3.18 -27.56
N GLN A 211 2.09 1.92 -27.76
CA GLN A 211 0.68 1.52 -27.78
C GLN A 211 -0.03 1.83 -26.46
N PHE A 212 0.61 1.54 -25.31
CA PHE A 212 0.05 1.81 -23.99
C PHE A 212 0.13 3.29 -23.60
N LEU A 213 1.21 4.01 -23.95
CA LEU A 213 1.34 5.45 -23.68
C LEU A 213 0.26 6.28 -24.39
N ASN A 214 -0.14 5.89 -25.60
CA ASN A 214 -1.22 6.53 -26.33
C ASN A 214 -2.59 6.31 -25.64
N PHE A 215 -2.87 5.10 -25.14
CA PHE A 215 -4.07 4.84 -24.33
C PHE A 215 -4.06 5.60 -23.01
N TRP A 216 -2.90 5.69 -22.35
CA TRP A 216 -2.73 6.44 -21.10
C TRP A 216 -2.99 7.94 -21.27
N SER A 217 -2.50 8.52 -22.38
CA SER A 217 -2.66 9.94 -22.66
C SER A 217 -4.06 10.31 -23.13
N ALA A 218 -4.78 9.37 -23.77
CA ALA A 218 -6.15 9.57 -24.26
C ALA A 218 -7.24 9.41 -23.18
N GLY A 219 -6.90 8.86 -22.01
CA GLY A 219 -7.81 8.68 -20.86
C GLY A 219 -7.71 9.77 -19.78
N LYS A 220 -6.97 10.86 -20.06
CA LYS A 220 -6.87 12.06 -19.23
C LYS A 220 -7.74 13.18 -19.79
#